data_AF-A0A3Q7Q0F1-F1
#
_entry.id   AF-A0A3Q7Q0F1-F1
#
_cell.length_a   1.000
_cell.length_b   1.000
_cell.length_c   1.000
_cell.angle_alpha   90.00
_cell.angle_beta   90.00
_cell.angle_gamma   90.00
#
_symmetry.space_group_name_H-M   'P 1'
#
loop_
_entity.id
_entity.type
_entity.pdbx_description
1 polymer ?
#
loop_
_entity_poly.entity_id
_entity_poly.type
_entity_poly.pdbx_seq_one_letter_code
_entity_poly.pdbx_strand_id
1 'polypeptide(L)'
;MKEENCTSVTEFILLGLTDASELSVFLFLVFLLIYGVTVSGNLGMIAVIQVSSQLHTPMYFFLSHLSFVDFCYSTIIMPKMLSNILNRDKAISFLGCMVQFYLFCTYAITEVFLLAVMAYDRFVAICNPLLYMVTMSWNLCMELVSCCYLCGMVCSLIHLCLALEIPSYRSNVINHFFCDLPP
;
A
#
# COMPACT_ATOMS: atom_id res chain seq x y z
N MET A 1 12.33 -6.71 -44.28
CA MET A 1 12.94 -6.12 -43.08
C MET A 1 12.05 -4.95 -42.68
N LYS A 2 11.12 -5.18 -41.75
CA LYS A 2 10.23 -4.11 -41.23
C LYS A 2 10.96 -3.47 -40.07
N GLU A 3 11.21 -2.18 -40.17
CA GLU A 3 11.76 -1.38 -39.06
C GLU A 3 10.73 -1.36 -37.93
N GLU A 4 11.09 -1.97 -36.79
CA GLU A 4 10.38 -1.77 -35.54
C GLU A 4 10.66 -0.35 -35.05
N ASN A 5 9.64 0.51 -35.06
CA ASN A 5 9.69 1.77 -34.35
C ASN A 5 9.75 1.49 -32.84
N CYS A 6 10.97 1.38 -32.29
CA CYS A 6 11.23 1.37 -30.85
C CYS A 6 10.95 2.75 -30.26
N THR A 7 9.68 3.13 -30.14
CA THR A 7 9.27 4.23 -29.29
C THR A 7 9.24 3.73 -27.85
N SER A 8 10.13 4.26 -27.02
CA SER A 8 10.13 4.02 -25.58
C SER A 8 8.82 4.57 -25.00
N VAL A 9 8.00 3.66 -24.46
CA VAL A 9 6.75 3.96 -23.75
C VAL A 9 7.03 4.92 -22.61
N THR A 10 6.59 6.16 -22.74
CA THR A 10 6.91 7.28 -21.84
C THR A 10 5.75 7.60 -20.90
N GLU A 11 4.53 7.21 -21.25
CA GLU A 11 3.31 7.55 -20.52
C GLU A 11 2.31 6.39 -20.56
N PHE A 12 1.69 6.08 -19.42
CA PHE A 12 0.56 5.16 -19.34
C PHE A 12 -0.73 5.94 -19.11
N ILE A 13 -1.79 5.59 -19.84
CA ILE A 13 -3.13 6.16 -19.67
C ILE A 13 -3.92 5.22 -18.77
N LEU A 14 -4.21 5.63 -17.53
CA LEU A 14 -5.08 4.85 -16.63
C LEU A 14 -6.54 5.04 -17.06
N LEU A 15 -7.22 4.04 -17.61
CA LEU A 15 -8.65 4.16 -17.93
C LEU A 15 -9.49 4.33 -16.64
N GLY A 16 -9.98 5.54 -16.41
CA GLY A 16 -10.92 5.88 -15.32
C GLY A 16 -12.20 5.01 -15.24
N LEU A 17 -12.92 5.03 -14.10
CA LEU A 17 -14.02 4.08 -13.75
C LEU A 17 -15.27 4.22 -14.61
N THR A 18 -15.47 5.37 -15.25
CA THR A 18 -16.64 5.65 -16.09
C THR A 18 -16.40 6.86 -16.98
N ASP A 19 -16.92 6.82 -18.22
CA ASP A 19 -16.88 7.93 -19.20
C ASP A 19 -18.07 8.91 -19.07
N ALA A 20 -19.07 8.60 -18.24
CA ALA A 20 -20.21 9.47 -17.95
C ALA A 20 -19.84 10.54 -16.90
N SER A 21 -19.89 11.83 -17.30
CA SER A 21 -19.41 12.94 -16.47
C SER A 21 -20.15 13.09 -15.12
N GLU A 22 -21.43 12.74 -15.06
CA GLU A 22 -22.25 12.84 -13.83
C GLU A 22 -21.87 11.78 -12.79
N LEU A 23 -21.52 10.56 -13.23
CA LEU A 23 -21.09 9.49 -12.32
C LEU A 23 -19.66 9.73 -11.80
N SER A 24 -18.81 10.39 -12.60
CA SER A 24 -17.44 10.73 -12.22
C SER A 24 -17.39 11.62 -10.96
N VAL A 25 -18.25 12.66 -10.89
CA VAL A 25 -18.31 13.56 -9.74
C VAL A 25 -18.81 12.83 -8.48
N PHE A 26 -19.82 11.97 -8.61
CA PHE A 26 -20.29 11.15 -7.51
C PHE A 26 -19.20 10.21 -6.98
N LEU A 27 -18.51 9.49 -7.87
CA LEU A 27 -17.41 8.61 -7.50
C LEU A 27 -16.27 9.39 -6.84
N PHE A 28 -15.89 10.55 -7.37
CA PHE A 28 -14.89 11.42 -6.76
C PHE A 28 -15.23 11.75 -5.31
N LEU A 29 -16.47 12.18 -5.04
CA LEU A 29 -16.91 12.52 -3.69
C LEU A 29 -16.88 11.30 -2.74
N VAL A 30 -17.31 10.13 -3.22
CA VAL A 30 -17.27 8.89 -2.44
C VAL A 30 -15.83 8.49 -2.11
N PHE A 31 -14.93 8.45 -3.08
CA PHE A 31 -13.52 8.11 -2.85
C PHE A 31 -12.81 9.15 -1.98
N LEU A 32 -13.16 10.43 -2.10
CA LEU A 32 -12.62 11.49 -1.26
C LEU A 32 -13.05 11.31 0.20
N LEU A 33 -14.32 10.97 0.43
CA LEU A 33 -14.84 10.68 1.76
C LEU A 33 -14.13 9.46 2.37
N ILE A 34 -14.02 8.36 1.61
CA ILE A 34 -13.32 7.15 2.04
C ILE A 34 -11.87 7.49 2.41
N TYR A 35 -11.15 8.19 1.54
CA TYR A 35 -9.78 8.63 1.81
C TYR A 35 -9.68 9.47 3.09
N GLY A 36 -10.57 10.44 3.28
CA GLY A 36 -10.60 11.28 4.47
C GLY A 36 -10.83 10.49 5.76
N VAL A 37 -11.78 9.55 5.75
CA VAL A 37 -12.06 8.67 6.89
C VAL A 37 -10.87 7.75 7.18
N THR A 38 -10.28 7.13 6.16
CA THR A 38 -9.13 6.23 6.33
C THR A 38 -7.90 6.96 6.88
N VAL A 39 -7.59 8.15 6.36
CA VAL A 39 -6.46 8.95 6.83
C VAL A 39 -6.68 9.41 8.26
N SER A 40 -7.84 10.00 8.55
CA SER A 40 -8.14 10.51 9.90
C SER A 40 -8.22 9.39 10.93
N GLY A 41 -8.80 8.22 10.57
CA GLY A 41 -8.87 7.05 11.44
C GLY A 41 -7.50 6.51 11.80
N ASN A 42 -6.62 6.33 10.81
CA ASN A 42 -5.28 5.78 11.02
C ASN A 42 -4.35 6.74 11.77
N LEU A 43 -4.34 8.02 11.39
CA LEU A 43 -3.58 9.03 12.12
C LEU A 43 -4.11 9.22 13.54
N GLY A 44 -5.43 9.18 13.72
CA GLY A 44 -6.08 9.23 15.02
C GLY A 44 -5.69 8.04 15.90
N MET A 45 -5.65 6.83 15.33
CA MET A 45 -5.23 5.62 16.05
C MET A 45 -3.77 5.73 16.54
N ILE A 46 -2.86 6.19 15.67
CA ILE A 46 -1.47 6.46 16.05
C ILE A 46 -1.40 7.48 17.19
N ALA A 47 -2.11 8.61 17.06
CA ALA A 47 -2.11 9.67 18.06
C ALA A 47 -2.65 9.18 19.42
N VAL A 48 -3.75 8.41 19.42
CA VAL A 48 -4.35 7.86 20.64
C VAL A 48 -3.38 6.89 21.33
N ILE A 49 -2.68 6.04 20.58
CA ILE A 49 -1.69 5.11 21.13
C ILE A 49 -0.49 5.85 21.73
N GLN A 50 -0.02 6.92 21.09
CA GLN A 50 1.11 7.72 21.58
C GLN A 50 0.80 8.53 22.85
N VAL A 51 -0.44 9.03 22.97
CA VAL A 51 -0.86 9.86 24.12
C VAL A 51 -1.24 9.01 25.32
N SER A 52 -1.81 7.82 25.11
CA SER A 52 -2.31 6.96 26.19
C SER A 52 -1.30 5.90 26.59
N SER A 53 -0.68 6.08 27.75
CA SER A 53 0.27 5.10 28.32
C SER A 53 -0.36 3.73 28.60
N GLN A 54 -1.68 3.67 28.80
CA GLN A 54 -2.42 2.41 29.00
C GLN A 54 -2.44 1.53 27.73
N LEU A 55 -2.20 2.13 26.56
CA LEU A 55 -2.14 1.44 25.27
C LEU A 55 -0.71 1.02 24.91
N HIS A 56 0.32 1.27 25.73
CA HIS A 56 1.69 0.86 25.43
C HIS A 56 1.91 -0.65 25.69
N THR A 57 1.20 -1.49 24.94
CA THR A 57 1.37 -2.95 24.90
C THR A 57 1.87 -3.40 23.52
N PRO A 58 2.49 -4.60 23.40
CA PRO A 58 2.99 -5.11 22.13
C PRO A 58 1.94 -5.12 21.00
N MET A 59 0.72 -5.56 21.30
CA MET A 59 -0.43 -5.50 20.37
C MET A 59 -0.63 -4.09 19.76
N TYR A 60 -0.73 -3.07 20.61
CA TYR A 60 -1.01 -1.71 20.15
C TYR A 60 0.22 -1.07 19.48
N PHE A 61 1.42 -1.49 19.84
CA PHE A 61 2.62 -1.14 19.09
C PHE A 61 2.54 -1.64 17.63
N PHE A 62 2.20 -2.92 17.42
CA PHE A 62 1.99 -3.46 16.07
C PHE A 62 0.84 -2.75 15.36
N LEU A 63 -0.26 -2.47 16.06
CA LEU A 63 -1.39 -1.72 15.51
C LEU A 63 -1.00 -0.30 15.06
N SER A 64 -0.14 0.39 15.80
CA SER A 64 0.37 1.71 15.39
C SER A 64 1.17 1.64 14.09
N HIS A 65 1.96 0.58 13.88
CA HIS A 65 2.66 0.36 12.62
C HIS A 65 1.72 -0.03 11.49
N LEU A 66 0.70 -0.83 11.77
CA LEU A 66 -0.35 -1.17 10.80
C LEU A 66 -1.08 0.09 10.34
N SER A 67 -1.50 0.96 11.27
CA SER A 67 -2.14 2.24 10.92
C SER A 67 -1.21 3.16 10.11
N PHE A 68 0.09 3.15 10.37
CA PHE A 68 1.05 3.90 9.56
C PHE A 68 1.14 3.34 8.13
N VAL A 69 1.20 2.02 7.98
CA VAL A 69 1.19 1.33 6.69
C VAL A 69 -0.10 1.65 5.92
N ASP A 70 -1.27 1.59 6.56
CA ASP A 70 -2.57 1.89 5.95
C ASP A 70 -2.68 3.35 5.48
N PHE A 71 -2.15 4.28 6.28
CA PHE A 71 -2.08 5.70 5.92
C PHE A 71 -1.21 5.91 4.67
N CYS A 72 -0.01 5.32 4.65
CA CYS A 72 0.89 5.40 3.50
C CYS A 72 0.27 4.76 2.26
N TYR A 73 -0.24 3.55 2.37
CA TYR A 73 -0.91 2.80 1.31
C TYR A 73 -2.05 3.60 0.67
N SER A 74 -2.94 4.15 1.51
CA SER A 74 -4.06 4.99 1.05
C SER A 74 -3.58 6.25 0.33
N THR A 75 -2.52 6.89 0.82
CA THR A 75 -1.97 8.12 0.25
C THR A 75 -1.22 7.89 -1.07
N ILE A 76 -0.75 6.68 -1.34
CA ILE A 76 -0.12 6.36 -2.63
C ILE A 76 -1.15 6.14 -3.73
N ILE A 77 -2.27 5.49 -3.40
CA ILE A 77 -3.27 5.08 -4.40
C ILE A 77 -4.33 6.17 -4.61
N MET A 78 -4.93 6.65 -3.52
CA MET A 78 -6.15 7.46 -3.57
C MET A 78 -5.95 8.84 -4.22
N PRO A 79 -4.87 9.61 -3.95
CA PRO A 79 -4.68 10.92 -4.57
C PRO A 79 -4.52 10.83 -6.09
N LYS A 80 -3.79 9.84 -6.59
CA LYS A 80 -3.61 9.63 -8.03
C LYS A 80 -4.92 9.18 -8.69
N MET A 81 -5.65 8.29 -8.03
CA MET A 81 -6.99 7.86 -8.47
C MET A 81 -7.97 9.04 -8.53
N LEU A 82 -8.05 9.84 -7.47
CA LEU A 82 -8.90 11.05 -7.38
C LEU A 82 -8.56 12.07 -8.47
N SER A 83 -7.26 12.31 -8.71
CA SER A 83 -6.79 13.17 -9.81
C SER A 83 -7.22 12.64 -11.17
N ASN A 84 -7.14 11.33 -11.40
CA ASN A 84 -7.50 10.71 -12.68
C ASN A 84 -9.02 10.69 -12.94
N ILE A 85 -9.85 10.85 -11.90
CA ILE A 85 -11.31 10.98 -12.04
C ILE A 85 -11.69 12.39 -12.51
N LEU A 86 -10.99 13.43 -12.03
CA LEU A 86 -11.25 14.83 -12.38
C LEU A 86 -10.57 15.27 -13.69
N ASN A 87 -9.37 14.76 -13.98
CA ASN A 87 -8.58 15.19 -15.14
C ASN A 87 -8.79 14.25 -16.34
N ARG A 88 -8.93 14.82 -17.54
CA ARG A 88 -9.00 14.05 -18.79
C ARG A 88 -7.65 13.45 -19.19
N ASP A 89 -6.55 14.10 -18.81
CA ASP A 89 -5.20 13.57 -18.99
C ASP A 89 -4.86 12.62 -17.85
N LYS A 90 -5.02 11.32 -18.11
CA LYS A 90 -4.78 10.22 -17.15
C LYS A 90 -3.33 9.71 -17.22
N ALA A 91 -2.41 10.56 -17.68
CA ALA A 91 -1.01 10.21 -17.90
C ALA A 91 -0.28 10.02 -16.56
N ILE A 92 0.46 8.93 -16.45
CA ILE A 92 1.49 8.72 -15.45
C ILE A 92 2.79 8.39 -16.18
N SER A 93 3.90 8.97 -15.72
CA SER A 93 5.21 8.62 -16.25
C SER A 93 5.54 7.17 -15.91
N PHE A 94 6.32 6.51 -16.77
CA PHE A 94 6.82 5.17 -16.52
C PHE A 94 7.50 5.04 -15.14
N LEU A 95 8.32 6.02 -14.77
CA LEU A 95 8.98 6.04 -13.46
C LEU A 95 7.97 6.20 -12.30
N GLY A 96 6.96 7.08 -12.45
CA GLY A 96 5.92 7.25 -11.44
C GLY A 96 5.07 5.99 -11.25
N CYS A 97 4.78 5.30 -12.35
CA CYS A 97 4.09 4.02 -12.39
C CYS A 97 4.84 2.92 -11.64
N MET A 98 6.15 2.80 -11.91
CA MET A 98 7.05 1.86 -11.24
C MET A 98 7.18 2.13 -9.73
N VAL A 99 7.34 3.39 -9.34
CA VAL A 99 7.40 3.77 -7.92
C VAL A 99 6.07 3.50 -7.22
N GLN A 100 4.95 3.82 -7.85
CA GLN A 100 3.62 3.55 -7.29
C GLN A 100 3.40 2.05 -7.08
N PHE A 101 3.73 1.22 -8.06
CA PHE A 101 3.63 -0.25 -7.95
C PHE A 101 4.54 -0.82 -6.86
N TYR A 102 5.81 -0.39 -6.84
CA TYR A 102 6.76 -0.82 -5.82
C TYR A 102 6.28 -0.51 -4.40
N LEU A 103 5.84 0.72 -4.16
CA LEU A 103 5.35 1.13 -2.85
C LEU A 103 4.04 0.40 -2.50
N PHE A 104 3.12 0.27 -3.45
CA PHE A 104 1.88 -0.50 -3.29
C PHE A 104 2.16 -1.92 -2.79
N CYS A 105 3.02 -2.66 -3.49
CA CYS A 105 3.41 -4.01 -3.09
C CYS A 105 4.07 -4.01 -1.71
N THR A 106 4.93 -3.03 -1.43
CA THR A 106 5.68 -2.98 -0.16
C THR A 106 4.72 -2.88 1.01
N TYR A 107 3.79 -1.93 0.96
CA TYR A 107 2.83 -1.72 2.04
C TYR A 107 1.82 -2.86 2.14
N ALA A 108 1.31 -3.41 1.02
CA ALA A 108 0.39 -4.55 1.05
C ALA A 108 1.04 -5.80 1.67
N ILE A 109 2.30 -6.09 1.33
CA ILE A 109 3.01 -7.25 1.89
C ILE A 109 3.33 -7.01 3.37
N THR A 110 3.77 -5.81 3.73
CA THR A 110 4.03 -5.46 5.14
C THR A 110 2.75 -5.53 5.98
N GLU A 111 1.60 -5.09 5.47
CA GLU A 111 0.28 -5.23 6.13
C GLU A 111 0.01 -6.69 6.51
N VAL A 112 0.14 -7.61 5.54
CA VAL A 112 -0.06 -9.04 5.76
C VAL A 112 0.89 -9.61 6.82
N PHE A 113 2.17 -9.25 6.77
CA PHE A 113 3.13 -9.70 7.79
C PHE A 113 2.83 -9.13 9.18
N LEU A 114 2.41 -7.86 9.27
CA LEU A 114 2.01 -7.26 10.54
C LEU A 114 0.77 -7.95 11.12
N LEU A 115 -0.24 -8.25 10.30
CA LEU A 115 -1.42 -9.01 10.72
C LEU A 115 -1.04 -10.40 11.25
N ALA A 116 -0.09 -11.09 10.59
CA ALA A 116 0.42 -12.37 11.05
C ALA A 116 1.15 -12.25 12.40
N VAL A 117 1.97 -11.22 12.59
CA VAL A 117 2.66 -10.96 13.86
C VAL A 117 1.66 -10.61 14.97
N MET A 118 0.60 -9.84 14.68
CA MET A 118 -0.46 -9.56 15.64
C MET A 118 -1.26 -10.80 16.03
N ALA A 119 -1.51 -11.70 15.07
CA ALA A 119 -2.13 -13.00 15.35
C ALA A 119 -1.22 -13.86 16.23
N TYR A 120 0.10 -13.84 15.98
CA TYR A 120 1.09 -14.52 16.80
C TYR A 120 1.17 -13.94 18.23
N ASP A 121 1.16 -12.60 18.38
CA ASP A 121 1.09 -11.93 19.69
C ASP A 121 -0.12 -12.43 20.50
N ARG A 122 -1.31 -12.44 19.88
CA ARG A 122 -2.53 -12.94 20.52
C ARG A 122 -2.44 -14.42 20.87
N PHE A 123 -1.84 -15.24 20.02
CA PHE A 123 -1.61 -16.64 20.30
C PHE A 123 -0.71 -16.83 21.54
N VAL A 124 0.42 -16.13 21.62
CA VAL A 124 1.34 -16.23 22.77
C VAL A 124 0.68 -15.73 24.05
N ALA A 125 -0.10 -14.64 23.99
CA ALA A 125 -0.83 -14.11 25.12
C ALA A 125 -1.85 -15.12 25.70
N ILE A 126 -2.50 -15.91 24.85
CA ILE A 126 -3.50 -16.91 25.25
C ILE A 126 -2.83 -18.19 25.74
N CYS A 127 -1.85 -18.72 25.00
CA CYS A 127 -1.25 -20.01 25.30
C CYS A 127 -0.22 -19.95 26.44
N ASN A 128 0.45 -18.82 26.66
CA ASN A 128 1.53 -18.68 27.64
C ASN A 128 1.45 -17.35 28.41
N PRO A 129 0.35 -17.07 29.15
CA PRO A 129 0.11 -15.76 29.75
C PRO A 129 1.18 -15.34 30.77
N LEU A 130 1.73 -16.29 31.54
CA LEU A 130 2.77 -16.02 32.56
C LEU A 130 4.13 -15.64 31.96
N LEU A 131 4.41 -16.12 30.74
CA LEU A 131 5.67 -15.84 30.03
C LEU A 131 5.52 -14.76 28.97
N TYR A 132 4.30 -14.27 28.72
CA TYR A 132 4.00 -13.32 27.64
C TYR A 132 4.92 -12.09 27.66
N MET A 133 5.10 -11.44 28.81
CA MET A 133 5.93 -10.23 28.91
C MET A 133 7.42 -10.49 28.67
N VAL A 134 7.89 -11.72 28.86
CA VAL A 134 9.28 -12.12 28.60
C VAL A 134 9.45 -12.50 27.13
N THR A 135 8.48 -13.24 26.57
CA THR A 135 8.50 -13.67 25.18
C THR A 135 8.26 -12.49 24.22
N MET A 136 7.21 -11.70 24.43
CA MET A 136 6.89 -10.48 23.68
C MET A 136 7.58 -9.26 24.30
N SER A 137 8.91 -9.33 24.41
CA SER A 137 9.72 -8.20 24.85
C SER A 137 9.74 -7.10 23.79
N TRP A 138 9.98 -5.86 24.22
CA TRP A 138 10.10 -4.71 23.31
C TRP A 138 11.16 -4.91 22.23
N ASN A 139 12.30 -5.52 22.56
CA ASN A 139 13.34 -5.80 21.58
C ASN A 139 12.84 -6.74 20.48
N LEU A 140 12.11 -7.80 20.85
CA LEU A 140 11.51 -8.71 19.88
C LEU A 140 10.44 -8.01 19.04
N CYS A 141 9.58 -7.18 19.64
CA CYS A 141 8.58 -6.42 18.88
C CYS A 141 9.22 -5.52 17.83
N MET A 142 10.31 -4.81 18.17
CA MET A 142 11.07 -3.98 17.23
C MET A 142 11.71 -4.82 16.12
N GLU A 143 12.27 -5.97 16.47
CA GLU A 143 12.86 -6.91 15.50
C GLU A 143 11.79 -7.45 14.53
N LEU A 144 10.65 -7.89 15.04
CA LEU A 144 9.53 -8.40 14.24
C LEU A 144 9.01 -7.34 13.27
N VAL A 145 8.79 -6.10 13.74
CA VAL A 145 8.38 -4.99 12.88
C VAL A 145 9.43 -4.71 11.80
N SER A 146 10.71 -4.64 12.18
CA SER A 146 11.81 -4.43 11.22
C SER A 146 11.81 -5.52 10.15
N CYS A 147 11.64 -6.79 10.54
CA CYS A 147 11.50 -7.92 9.63
C CYS A 147 10.28 -7.77 8.70
N CYS A 148 9.12 -7.32 9.18
CA CYS A 148 7.94 -7.08 8.34
C CYS A 148 8.23 -6.05 7.22
N TYR A 149 8.91 -4.94 7.55
CA TYR A 149 9.28 -3.92 6.56
C TYR A 149 10.35 -4.43 5.59
N LEU A 150 11.39 -5.11 6.09
CA LEU A 150 12.45 -5.65 5.25
C LEU A 150 11.92 -6.70 4.28
N CYS A 151 11.11 -7.65 4.76
CA CYS A 151 10.47 -8.65 3.91
C CYS A 151 9.54 -7.99 2.89
N GLY A 152 8.74 -7.00 3.30
CA GLY A 152 7.89 -6.23 2.37
C GLY A 152 8.68 -5.58 1.24
N MET A 153 9.78 -4.91 1.56
CA MET A 153 10.67 -4.27 0.60
C MET A 153 11.30 -5.30 -0.35
N VAL A 154 11.90 -6.37 0.18
CA VAL A 154 12.57 -7.41 -0.63
C VAL A 154 11.58 -8.11 -1.55
N CYS A 155 10.43 -8.54 -1.03
CA CYS A 155 9.41 -9.18 -1.84
C CYS A 155 8.91 -8.24 -2.95
N SER A 156 8.74 -6.95 -2.65
CA SER A 156 8.28 -5.97 -3.65
C SER A 156 9.31 -5.68 -4.71
N LEU A 157 10.60 -5.65 -4.36
CA LEU A 157 11.68 -5.57 -5.35
C LEU A 157 11.66 -6.77 -6.29
N ILE A 158 11.43 -7.98 -5.77
CA ILE A 158 11.30 -9.19 -6.60
C ILE A 158 10.11 -9.05 -7.55
N HIS A 159 8.93 -8.65 -7.05
CA HIS A 159 7.75 -8.42 -7.90
C HIS A 159 8.02 -7.36 -8.98
N LEU A 160 8.72 -6.28 -8.63
CA LEU A 160 9.08 -5.22 -9.55
C LEU A 160 10.03 -5.71 -10.66
N CYS A 161 11.08 -6.46 -10.29
CA CYS A 161 12.02 -7.03 -11.25
C CYS A 161 11.33 -8.02 -12.19
N LEU A 162 10.50 -8.91 -11.65
CA LEU A 162 9.71 -9.85 -12.45
C LEU A 162 8.76 -9.11 -13.40
N ALA A 163 8.12 -8.03 -12.94
CA ALA A 163 7.24 -7.21 -13.78
C ALA A 163 7.98 -6.54 -14.94
N LEU A 164 9.21 -6.07 -14.71
CA LEU A 164 10.06 -5.46 -15.75
C LEU A 164 10.55 -6.46 -16.79
N GLU A 165 10.67 -7.73 -16.45
CA GLU A 165 11.09 -8.79 -17.37
C GLU A 165 9.96 -9.20 -18.35
N ILE A 166 8.70 -8.84 -18.07
CA ILE A 166 7.57 -9.16 -18.95
C ILE A 166 7.59 -8.26 -20.20
N PRO A 167 7.68 -8.83 -21.43
CA PRO A 167 7.73 -8.06 -22.67
C PRO A 167 6.51 -7.14 -22.89
N SER A 168 5.36 -7.49 -22.33
CA SER A 168 4.11 -6.72 -22.39
C SER A 168 4.11 -5.42 -21.57
N TYR A 169 5.05 -5.22 -20.64
CA TYR A 169 5.20 -3.94 -19.93
C TYR A 169 5.67 -2.79 -20.86
N ARG A 170 6.00 -3.13 -22.11
CA ARG A 170 6.33 -2.20 -23.22
C ARG A 170 5.10 -1.78 -24.04
N SER A 171 3.87 -1.99 -23.55
CA SER A 171 2.64 -1.53 -24.20
C SER A 171 2.09 -0.28 -23.49
N ASN A 172 1.83 0.81 -24.23
CA ASN A 172 1.41 2.14 -23.72
C ASN A 172 0.04 2.19 -22.99
N VAL A 173 -0.64 1.06 -22.77
CA VAL A 173 -2.04 1.03 -22.29
C VAL A 173 -2.17 0.09 -21.10
N ILE A 174 -2.36 0.65 -19.90
CA ILE A 174 -2.69 -0.07 -18.67
C ILE A 174 -4.17 0.19 -18.37
N ASN A 175 -4.99 -0.87 -18.41
CA ASN A 175 -6.45 -0.79 -18.16
C ASN A 175 -6.82 -0.76 -16.65
N HIS A 176 -5.85 -0.51 -15.76
CA HIS A 176 -6.05 -0.49 -14.30
C HIS A 176 -5.95 0.93 -13.70
N PHE A 177 -6.58 1.13 -12.54
CA PHE A 177 -6.56 2.38 -11.74
C PHE A 177 -5.22 2.67 -11.04
N PHE A 178 -4.29 1.75 -11.20
CA PHE A 178 -2.93 1.78 -10.72
C PHE A 178 -2.10 0.99 -11.73
N CYS A 179 -0.79 1.11 -11.63
CA CYS A 179 0.10 0.28 -12.41
C CYS A 179 0.10 -1.14 -11.84
N ASP A 180 -0.82 -1.97 -12.32
CA ASP A 180 -0.84 -3.40 -12.07
C ASP A 180 -0.21 -4.15 -13.25
N LEU A 181 0.30 -5.35 -13.03
CA LEU A 181 0.79 -6.17 -14.14
C LEU A 181 -0.38 -6.50 -15.09
N PRO A 182 -0.19 -6.43 -16.42
CA PRO A 182 -1.15 -7.05 -17.33
C PRO A 182 -1.23 -8.57 -17.03
N PRO A 183 -2.42 -9.19 -17.18
CA PRO A 183 -2.60 -10.62 -16.96
C PRO A 183 -1.76 -11.50 -17.90
#